data_AF-U2FQT6-F1
#
_entry.id   AF-U2FQT6-F1
#
_cell.length_a   1.000
_cell.length_b   1.000
_cell.length_c   1.000
_cell.angle_alpha   90.00
_cell.angle_beta   90.00
_cell.angle_gamma   90.00
#
_symmetry.space_group_name_H-M   'P 1'
#
loop_
_entity.id
_entity.type
_entity.pdbx_description
1 polymer ?
#
loop_
_entity_poly.entity_id
_entity_poly.type
_entity_poly.pdbx_seq_one_letter_code
_entity_poly.pdbx_strand_id
1 'polypeptide(L)'
;MPFIKRFPRLTSWLVAAIILVAAIALFSPQQLPVALYKLSLVSLAAVVAYWLDRGLFPYARPDSYLEHDWRYGSLEAPLDADFRVVSGYELVFAAAMLRRAVIVLGVVVGVALGL
;
A
#
# COMPACT_ATOMS: atom_id res chain seq x y z
N MET A 1 22.75 -15.63 -13.71
CA MET A 1 22.68 -15.01 -12.37
C MET A 1 21.81 -13.76 -12.42
N PRO A 2 20.62 -13.71 -11.79
CA PRO A 2 19.89 -12.45 -11.63
C PRO A 2 19.65 -12.17 -10.14
N PHE A 3 20.70 -11.81 -9.39
CA PHE A 3 20.58 -11.40 -7.99
C PHE A 3 20.17 -9.91 -7.81
N ILE A 4 20.04 -9.15 -8.90
CA ILE A 4 19.81 -7.69 -8.85
C ILE A 4 18.31 -7.31 -8.77
N LYS A 5 17.37 -8.23 -8.99
CA LYS A 5 15.92 -7.95 -9.02
C LYS A 5 15.19 -8.03 -7.67
N ARG A 6 15.88 -8.02 -6.52
CA ARG A 6 15.27 -8.47 -5.24
C ARG A 6 15.26 -7.50 -4.07
N PHE A 7 15.49 -6.21 -4.28
CA PHE A 7 15.15 -5.25 -3.23
C PHE A 7 13.64 -4.97 -3.29
N PRO A 8 12.90 -5.14 -2.18
CA PRO A 8 11.51 -4.69 -2.09
C PRO A 8 11.40 -3.25 -2.61
N ARG A 9 10.38 -2.93 -3.40
CA ARG A 9 10.21 -1.58 -3.99
C ARG A 9 10.21 -0.46 -2.94
N LEU A 10 9.90 -0.79 -1.69
CA LEU A 10 9.86 0.13 -0.56
C LEU A 10 11.21 0.34 0.14
N THR A 11 12.25 -0.45 -0.16
CA THR A 11 13.53 -0.34 0.55
C THR A 11 14.22 1.00 0.30
N SER A 12 14.17 1.51 -0.93
CA SER A 12 14.72 2.84 -1.26
C SER A 12 14.01 3.95 -0.49
N TRP A 13 12.68 3.87 -0.39
CA TRP A 13 11.86 4.81 0.37
C TRP A 13 12.12 4.73 1.88
N LEU A 14 12.34 3.53 2.41
CA LEU A 14 12.69 3.33 3.81
C LEU A 14 14.05 3.97 4.14
N VAL A 15 15.05 3.79 3.27
CA VAL A 15 16.36 4.42 3.42
C VAL A 15 16.24 5.94 3.40
N ALA A 16 15.47 6.49 2.45
CA ALA A 16 15.21 7.93 2.39
C ALA A 16 14.52 8.45 3.66
N ALA A 17 13.53 7.73 4.19
CA ALA A 17 12.86 8.09 5.43
C ALA A 17 13.81 8.11 6.64
N ILE A 18 14.72 7.13 6.76
CA ILE A 18 15.73 7.09 7.83
C ILE A 18 16.68 8.29 7.73
N ILE A 19 17.14 8.62 6.52
CA ILE A 19 18.02 9.78 6.29
C ILE A 19 17.31 11.08 6.71
N LEU A 20 16.04 11.25 6.34
CA LEU A 20 15.25 12.43 6.74
C LEU A 20 15.08 12.51 8.25
N VAL A 21 14.77 11.40 8.94
CA VAL A 21 14.68 11.38 10.41
C VAL A 21 16.02 11.73 11.06
N ALA A 22 17.14 11.24 10.51
CA ALA A 22 18.47 11.59 10.99
C ALA A 22 18.80 13.08 10.78
N ALA A 23 18.38 13.67 9.66
CA ALA A 23 18.52 15.10 9.42
C ALA A 23 17.70 15.92 10.43
N ILE A 24 16.45 15.51 10.74
CA ILE A 24 15.65 16.15 11.80
C ILE A 24 16.36 16.06 13.14
N ALA A 25 16.94 14.91 13.48
CA ALA A 25 17.70 14.73 14.72
C ALA A 25 18.89 15.69 14.83
N LEU A 26 19.59 15.94 13.72
CA LEU A 26 20.78 16.77 13.69
C LEU A 26 20.45 18.27 13.72
N PHE A 27 19.46 18.71 12.93
CA PHE A 27 19.14 20.13 12.75
C PHE A 27 18.04 20.65 13.69
N SER A 28 17.18 19.77 14.19
CA SER A 28 16.01 20.15 15.01
C SER A 28 15.62 19.02 15.96
N PRO A 29 16.48 18.64 16.93
CA PRO A 29 16.26 17.50 17.81
C PRO A 29 14.95 17.59 18.61
N GLN A 30 14.50 18.80 18.94
CA GLN A 30 13.23 19.04 19.61
C GLN A 30 12.00 18.58 18.80
N GLN A 31 12.09 18.51 17.47
CA GLN A 31 10.99 18.09 16.59
C GLN A 31 10.88 16.57 16.44
N LEU A 32 11.89 15.82 16.87
CA LEU A 32 11.89 14.35 16.75
C LEU A 32 10.66 13.70 17.38
N PRO A 33 10.23 14.04 18.62
CA PRO A 33 9.06 13.41 19.22
C PRO A 33 7.78 13.66 18.41
N VAL A 34 7.60 14.88 17.89
CA VAL A 34 6.42 15.25 17.10
C VAL A 34 6.42 14.56 15.73
N ALA A 35 7.58 14.50 15.08
CA ALA A 35 7.72 13.80 13.80
C ALA A 35 7.47 12.30 13.95
N LEU A 36 8.06 11.65 14.97
CA LEU A 36 7.84 10.24 15.26
C LEU A 36 6.37 9.95 15.57
N TYR A 37 5.73 10.79 16.39
CA TYR A 37 4.31 10.67 16.70
C TYR A 37 3.44 10.70 15.44
N LYS A 38 3.65 11.67 14.54
CA LYS A 38 2.92 11.77 13.26
C LYS A 38 3.17 10.57 12.36
N LEU A 39 4.42 10.10 12.27
CA LEU A 39 4.77 8.90 11.50
C LEU A 39 4.10 7.64 12.04
N SER A 40 4.09 7.48 13.36
CA SER A 40 3.41 6.35 14.02
C SER A 40 1.91 6.37 13.75
N LEU A 41 1.26 7.54 13.84
CA LEU A 41 -0.16 7.67 13.52
C LEU A 41 -0.49 7.30 12.08
N VAL A 42 0.25 7.83 11.09
CA VAL A 42 0.02 7.50 9.67
C VAL A 42 0.27 6.02 9.40
N SER A 43 1.29 5.44 10.03
CA SER A 43 1.60 4.01 9.89
C SER A 43 0.48 3.14 10.47
N LEU A 44 -0.03 3.49 11.65
CA LEU A 44 -1.17 2.81 12.27
C LEU A 44 -2.44 2.97 11.43
N ALA A 45 -2.69 4.16 10.87
CA ALA A 45 -3.82 4.42 9.99
C ALA A 45 -3.81 3.48 8.76
N ALA A 46 -2.64 3.29 8.13
CA ALA A 46 -2.50 2.37 7.01
C ALA A 46 -2.79 0.91 7.40
N VAL A 47 -2.28 0.47 8.56
CA VAL A 47 -2.54 -0.88 9.10
C VAL A 47 -4.04 -1.07 9.38
N VAL A 48 -4.68 -0.10 10.04
CA VAL A 48 -6.12 -0.15 10.35
C VAL A 48 -6.95 -0.17 9.06
N ALA A 49 -6.65 0.69 8.08
CA ALA A 49 -7.37 0.72 6.81
C ALA A 49 -7.31 -0.62 6.07
N TYR A 50 -6.13 -1.27 6.09
CA TYR A 50 -5.96 -2.59 5.51
C TYR A 50 -6.78 -3.68 6.20
N TRP A 51 -6.79 -3.68 7.54
CA TRP A 51 -7.62 -4.62 8.31
C TRP A 51 -9.11 -4.36 8.11
N LEU A 52 -9.51 -3.09 8.02
CA LEU A 52 -10.90 -2.69 7.78
C LEU A 52 -11.39 -3.20 6.43
N ASP A 53 -10.62 -2.99 5.35
CA ASP A 53 -10.97 -3.51 4.02
C ASP A 53 -11.14 -5.04 4.04
N ARG A 54 -10.20 -5.76 4.67
CA ARG A 54 -10.24 -7.22 4.72
C ARG A 54 -11.35 -7.80 5.60
N GLY A 55 -11.68 -7.13 6.70
CA GLY A 55 -12.69 -7.57 7.66
C GLY A 55 -14.11 -7.32 7.15
N LEU A 56 -14.34 -6.16 6.52
CA LEU A 56 -15.67 -5.82 5.99
C LEU A 56 -16.04 -6.59 4.72
N PHE A 57 -15.04 -6.95 3.90
CA PHE A 57 -15.28 -7.54 2.57
C PHE A 57 -14.47 -8.82 2.34
N PRO A 58 -14.77 -9.92 3.06
CA PRO A 58 -14.01 -11.17 2.91
C PRO A 58 -14.14 -11.78 1.50
N TYR A 59 -15.30 -11.61 0.84
CA TYR A 59 -15.64 -12.24 -0.45
C TYR A 59 -15.29 -11.40 -1.69
N ALA A 60 -15.09 -10.09 -1.56
CA ALA A 60 -14.91 -9.17 -2.69
C ALA A 60 -13.46 -8.68 -2.81
N ARG A 61 -12.50 -9.62 -2.74
CA ARG A 61 -11.07 -9.30 -2.85
C ARG A 61 -10.72 -9.09 -4.33
N PRO A 62 -10.01 -8.00 -4.70
CA PRO A 62 -9.54 -7.78 -6.06
C PRO A 62 -8.82 -8.98 -6.68
N ASP A 63 -8.00 -9.68 -5.87
CA ASP A 63 -7.25 -10.87 -6.29
C ASP A 63 -8.16 -12.02 -6.78
N SER A 64 -9.43 -12.09 -6.36
CA SER A 64 -10.36 -13.14 -6.81
C SER A 64 -10.99 -12.88 -8.17
N TYR A 65 -10.80 -11.69 -8.75
CA TYR A 65 -11.30 -11.35 -10.09
C TYR A 65 -10.22 -11.49 -11.17
N LEU A 66 -9.01 -11.94 -10.82
CA LEU A 66 -7.95 -12.22 -11.78
C LEU A 66 -8.17 -13.59 -12.42
N GLU A 67 -7.88 -13.72 -13.71
CA GLU A 67 -7.98 -14.99 -14.45
C GLU A 67 -7.01 -16.05 -13.89
N HIS A 68 -5.83 -15.60 -13.48
CA HIS A 68 -4.78 -16.45 -12.93
C HIS A 68 -4.36 -15.93 -11.56
N ASP A 69 -4.06 -16.84 -10.62
CA ASP A 69 -3.57 -16.45 -9.31
C ASP A 69 -2.17 -15.85 -9.44
N TRP A 70 -2.07 -14.57 -9.03
CA TRP A 70 -0.88 -13.76 -9.11
C TRP A 70 0.34 -14.36 -8.37
N ARG A 71 0.10 -15.26 -7.43
CA ARG A 71 1.14 -15.91 -6.62
C ARG A 71 1.98 -16.91 -7.40
N TYR A 72 1.46 -17.47 -8.49
CA TYR A 72 2.20 -18.43 -9.31
C TYR A 72 3.08 -17.77 -10.38
N GLY A 73 3.09 -16.42 -10.43
CA GLY A 73 3.88 -15.64 -11.38
C GLY A 73 3.17 -15.46 -12.72
N SER A 74 3.57 -14.44 -13.47
CA SER A 74 3.03 -14.18 -14.81
C SER A 74 3.81 -14.98 -15.85
N LEU A 75 3.08 -15.69 -16.72
CA LEU A 75 3.61 -16.32 -17.94
C LEU A 75 3.19 -15.50 -19.19
N GLU A 76 2.64 -14.31 -18.97
CA GLU A 76 2.04 -13.49 -20.01
C GLU A 76 3.10 -12.84 -20.92
N ALA A 77 2.69 -12.56 -22.17
CA ALA A 77 3.58 -12.03 -23.19
C ALA A 77 4.05 -10.60 -22.82
N PRO A 78 5.22 -10.14 -23.29
CA PRO A 78 5.84 -8.85 -22.89
C PRO A 78 5.04 -7.56 -23.20
N LEU A 79 3.85 -7.67 -23.80
CA LEU A 79 2.99 -6.55 -24.18
C LEU A 79 1.53 -6.71 -23.69
N ASP A 80 1.27 -7.73 -22.86
CA ASP A 80 -0.04 -7.93 -22.22
C ASP A 80 0.01 -7.50 -20.74
N ALA A 81 -1.16 -7.44 -20.09
CA ALA A 81 -1.23 -7.20 -18.65
C ALA A 81 -0.51 -8.33 -17.89
N ASP A 82 0.22 -8.00 -16.81
CA ASP A 82 0.89 -9.03 -15.99
C ASP A 82 -0.10 -10.06 -15.43
N PHE A 83 -1.32 -9.62 -15.10
CA PHE A 83 -2.43 -10.46 -14.66
C PHE A 83 -3.74 -9.90 -15.20
N ARG A 84 -4.38 -10.65 -16.11
CA ARG A 84 -5.66 -10.25 -16.70
C ARG A 84 -6.82 -10.42 -15.71
N VAL A 85 -7.78 -9.51 -15.79
CA VAL A 85 -9.06 -9.59 -15.04
C VAL A 85 -10.02 -10.46 -15.85
N VAL A 86 -10.80 -11.30 -15.16
CA VAL A 86 -11.80 -12.17 -15.79
C VAL A 86 -12.78 -11.31 -16.61
N SER A 87 -12.93 -11.66 -17.88
CA SER A 87 -13.85 -10.99 -18.81
C SER A 87 -15.26 -10.87 -18.23
N GLY A 88 -15.79 -9.64 -18.21
CA GLY A 88 -17.12 -9.31 -17.66
C GLY A 88 -17.13 -8.90 -16.18
N TYR A 89 -15.99 -8.99 -15.47
CA TYR A 89 -15.84 -8.56 -14.07
C TYR A 89 -14.97 -7.30 -13.89
N GLU A 90 -14.60 -6.61 -14.97
CA GLU A 90 -13.71 -5.45 -14.95
C GLU A 90 -14.28 -4.30 -14.13
N LEU A 91 -15.58 -4.04 -14.25
CA LEU A 91 -16.27 -3.02 -13.46
C LEU A 91 -16.33 -3.39 -11.97
N VAL A 92 -16.54 -4.67 -11.66
CA VAL A 92 -16.59 -5.15 -10.27
C VAL A 92 -15.20 -5.06 -9.64
N PHE A 93 -14.16 -5.42 -10.40
CA PHE A 93 -12.77 -5.26 -10.00
C PHE A 93 -12.42 -3.78 -9.76
N ALA A 94 -12.79 -2.89 -10.69
CA ALA A 94 -12.56 -1.45 -10.56
C ALA A 94 -13.30 -0.88 -9.33
N ALA A 95 -14.56 -1.26 -9.12
CA ALA A 95 -15.33 -0.87 -7.95
C ALA A 95 -14.70 -1.38 -6.64
N ALA A 96 -14.18 -2.60 -6.62
CA ALA A 96 -13.48 -3.15 -5.46
C ALA A 96 -12.17 -2.39 -5.15
N MET A 97 -11.41 -2.00 -6.19
CA MET A 97 -10.21 -1.18 -6.05
C MET A 97 -10.53 0.25 -5.59
N LEU A 98 -11.61 0.84 -6.10
CA LEU A 98 -12.06 2.18 -5.70
C LEU A 98 -12.54 2.19 -4.24
N ARG A 99 -13.28 1.16 -3.81
CA ARG A 99 -13.67 0.99 -2.40
C ARG A 99 -12.45 0.95 -1.48
N ARG A 100 -11.42 0.17 -1.83
CA ARG A 100 -10.14 0.13 -1.09
C ARG A 100 -9.51 1.51 -0.98
N ALA A 101 -9.46 2.25 -2.09
CA ALA A 101 -8.90 3.60 -2.12
C ALA A 101 -9.68 4.55 -1.22
N VAL A 102 -11.02 4.51 -1.24
CA VAL A 102 -11.88 5.36 -0.40
C VAL A 102 -11.73 5.03 1.08
N ILE A 103 -11.66 3.75 1.45
CA ILE A 103 -11.43 3.33 2.85
C ILE A 103 -10.09 3.84 3.35
N VAL A 104 -9.02 3.63 2.57
CA VAL A 104 -7.67 4.09 2.93
C VAL A 104 -7.63 5.61 3.03
N LEU A 105 -8.25 6.31 2.08
CA LEU A 105 -8.35 7.77 2.10
C LEU A 105 -9.07 8.25 3.35
N GLY A 106 -10.25 7.70 3.66
CA GLY A 106 -11.05 8.09 4.82
C GLY A 106 -10.32 7.87 6.14
N VAL A 107 -9.64 6.73 6.30
CA VAL A 107 -8.88 6.41 7.52
C VAL A 107 -7.65 7.32 7.65
N VAL A 108 -6.88 7.53 6.58
CA VAL A 108 -5.69 8.39 6.60
C VAL A 108 -6.06 9.84 6.85
N VAL A 109 -7.08 10.36 6.18
CA VAL A 109 -7.57 11.73 6.38
C VAL A 109 -8.16 11.90 7.78
N GLY A 110 -8.94 10.93 8.26
CA GLY A 110 -9.49 10.97 9.62
C GLY A 110 -8.42 11.03 10.70
N VAL A 111 -7.35 10.23 10.57
CA VAL A 111 -6.21 10.26 11.51
C VAL A 111 -5.38 11.53 11.36
N ALA A 112 -5.22 12.04 10.13
CA ALA A 112 -4.44 13.25 9.88
C ALA A 112 -5.15 14.55 10.31
N LEU A 113 -6.49 14.60 10.21
CA LEU A 113 -7.30 15.75 10.61
C LEU A 113 -7.74 15.71 12.08
N GLY A 114 -7.74 14.54 12.72
CA GLY A 114 -8.01 14.41 14.16
C GLY A 114 -6.88 14.94 15.06
N LEU A 115 -5.96 15.74 14.49
CA LEU A 115 -4.77 16.33 15.09
C LEU A 115 -4.88 17.85 15.18
#